data_AF-A0A7S0TCH6-F1
#
_entry.id   AF-A0A7S0TCH6-F1
#
_cell.length_a   1.000
_cell.length_b   1.000
_cell.length_c   1.000
_cell.angle_alpha   90.00
_cell.angle_beta   90.00
_cell.angle_gamma   90.00
#
_symmetry.space_group_name_H-M   'P 1'
#
loop_
_entity.id
_entity.type
_entity.pdbx_description
1 polymer ?
#
loop_
_entity_poly.entity_id
_entity_poly.type
_entity_poly.pdbx_seq_one_letter_code
_entity_poly.pdbx_strand_id
1 'polypeptide(L)'
;QLTVIDTPGFGDTKGLEFDKQTTAKIKHLFETKVTEIDVIFFVIKASQSRLTERQNYVFNEVLNIFGSDIAENIILLFTFADESTPVALHCVKDGNIPHREKFVKINNSAFSFALNEKNHSLFDESLIRFAELFEDIDTIQTKSLQLTREVLTYRNNLKLTVKNVKRKLNDGLLVYETLKKRIKYIEKHKDEI
;
A
#
# COMPACT_ATOMS: atom_id res chain seq x y z
N GLN A 1 12.31 15.15 -15.95
CA GLN A 1 12.92 13.84 -15.62
C GLN A 1 11.78 12.91 -15.25
N LEU A 2 11.70 11.70 -15.82
CA LEU A 2 10.64 10.73 -15.49
C LEU A 2 11.25 9.61 -14.64
N THR A 3 10.66 9.33 -13.49
CA THR A 3 11.04 8.21 -12.62
C THR A 3 9.83 7.32 -12.41
N VAL A 4 9.91 6.07 -12.86
CA VAL A 4 8.85 5.07 -12.65
C VAL A 4 9.32 4.07 -11.60
N ILE A 5 8.50 3.88 -10.57
CA ILE A 5 8.75 2.91 -9.50
C ILE A 5 7.79 1.75 -9.70
N ASP A 6 8.30 0.67 -10.29
CA ASP A 6 7.54 -0.57 -10.41
C ASP A 6 7.60 -1.38 -9.10
N THR A 7 6.46 -1.96 -8.71
CA THR A 7 6.33 -2.72 -7.46
C THR A 7 5.93 -4.17 -7.76
N PRO A 8 6.45 -5.15 -7.01
CA PRO A 8 5.97 -6.53 -7.11
C PRO A 8 4.45 -6.60 -6.97
N GLY A 9 3.80 -7.44 -7.77
CA GLY A 9 2.34 -7.63 -7.73
C GLY A 9 1.84 -8.00 -6.33
N PHE A 10 0.90 -7.20 -5.83
CA PHE A 10 0.24 -7.41 -4.55
C PHE A 10 -0.94 -8.39 -4.66
N GLY A 11 -1.14 -9.22 -3.65
CA GLY A 11 -2.26 -10.17 -3.61
C GLY A 11 -2.12 -11.33 -4.59
N ASP A 12 -0.91 -11.59 -5.08
CA ASP A 12 -0.57 -12.74 -5.92
C ASP A 12 -0.48 -14.04 -5.08
N THR A 13 -0.17 -15.17 -5.73
CA THR A 13 -0.02 -16.52 -5.14
C THR A 13 0.99 -16.62 -3.99
N LYS A 14 1.82 -15.60 -3.78
CA LYS A 14 2.88 -15.53 -2.76
C LYS A 14 2.39 -15.25 -1.34
N GLY A 15 1.11 -14.86 -1.19
CA GLY A 15 0.43 -14.75 0.11
C GLY A 15 0.77 -13.51 0.95
N LEU A 16 0.11 -13.41 2.11
CA LEU A 16 0.06 -12.20 2.95
C LEU A 16 1.42 -11.73 3.47
N GLU A 17 2.34 -12.65 3.78
CA GLU A 17 3.67 -12.28 4.27
C GLU A 17 4.52 -11.60 3.19
N PHE A 18 4.35 -11.99 1.93
CA PHE A 18 5.00 -11.30 0.81
C PHE A 18 4.43 -9.88 0.65
N ASP A 19 3.11 -9.73 0.73
CA ASP A 19 2.46 -8.41 0.67
C ASP A 19 2.96 -7.49 1.79
N LYS A 20 3.09 -7.99 3.03
CA LYS A 20 3.67 -7.21 4.14
C LYS A 20 5.11 -6.77 3.87
N GLN A 21 5.93 -7.64 3.28
CA GLN A 21 7.31 -7.29 2.91
C GLN A 21 7.35 -6.24 1.79
N THR A 22 6.49 -6.36 0.78
CA THR A 22 6.38 -5.38 -0.30
C THR A 22 5.96 -4.02 0.26
N THR A 23 4.92 -3.98 1.10
CA THR A 23 4.49 -2.76 1.80
C THR A 23 5.63 -2.16 2.65
N ALA A 24 6.41 -2.98 3.34
CA ALA A 24 7.56 -2.50 4.12
C ALA A 24 8.65 -1.87 3.24
N LYS A 25 8.92 -2.44 2.06
CA LYS A 25 9.85 -1.88 1.08
C LYS A 25 9.37 -0.55 0.51
N ILE A 26 8.06 -0.45 0.21
CA ILE A 26 7.45 0.80 -0.25
C ILE A 26 7.56 1.89 0.83
N LYS A 27 7.23 1.55 2.09
CA LYS A 27 7.39 2.46 3.23
C LYS A 27 8.84 2.96 3.34
N HIS A 28 9.80 2.04 3.29
CA HIS A 28 11.22 2.39 3.36
C HIS A 28 11.68 3.29 2.19
N LEU A 29 11.14 3.07 0.98
CA LEU A 29 11.45 3.88 -0.18
C LEU A 29 11.01 5.34 0.01
N PHE A 30 9.81 5.56 0.55
CA PHE A 30 9.27 6.89 0.85
C PHE A 30 9.97 7.56 2.06
N GLU A 31 10.46 6.75 3.01
CA GLU A 31 11.27 7.26 4.13
C GLU A 31 12.65 7.77 3.68
N THR A 32 13.24 7.21 2.63
CA THR A 32 14.67 7.39 2.34
C THR A 32 15.00 8.04 1.01
N LYS A 33 14.30 7.68 -0.07
CA LYS A 33 14.71 8.04 -1.45
C LYS A 33 13.73 8.95 -2.17
N VAL A 34 12.43 8.76 -1.93
CA VAL A 34 11.37 9.52 -2.61
C VAL A 34 10.88 10.60 -1.66
N THR A 35 10.96 11.85 -2.09
CA THR A 35 10.51 13.02 -1.32
C THR A 35 9.18 13.56 -1.82
N GLU A 36 8.83 13.28 -3.06
CA GLU A 36 7.68 13.86 -3.76
C GLU A 36 7.07 12.82 -4.69
N ILE A 37 5.76 12.91 -4.92
CA ILE A 37 5.01 12.07 -5.85
C ILE A 37 4.07 12.93 -6.68
N ASP A 38 4.13 12.76 -7.99
CA ASP A 38 3.17 13.34 -8.93
C ASP A 38 1.94 12.45 -9.08
N VAL A 39 2.14 11.15 -9.27
CA VAL A 39 1.06 10.20 -9.55
C VAL A 39 1.32 8.81 -8.97
N ILE A 40 0.25 8.14 -8.57
CA ILE A 40 0.20 6.73 -8.17
C ILE A 40 -0.77 6.00 -9.11
N PHE A 41 -0.29 4.94 -9.75
CA PHE A 41 -1.14 4.09 -10.58
C PHE A 41 -1.62 2.86 -9.81
N PHE A 42 -2.93 2.73 -9.67
CA PHE A 42 -3.53 1.47 -9.22
C PHE A 42 -3.93 0.64 -10.43
N VAL A 43 -3.14 -0.41 -10.67
CA VAL A 43 -3.28 -1.30 -11.81
C VAL A 43 -4.25 -2.43 -11.48
N ILE A 44 -5.37 -2.51 -12.19
CA ILE A 44 -6.44 -3.48 -11.94
C ILE A 44 -6.87 -4.11 -13.27
N LYS A 45 -7.25 -5.39 -13.28
CA LYS A 45 -7.83 -6.01 -14.48
C LYS A 45 -9.24 -5.48 -14.69
N ALA A 46 -9.57 -5.02 -15.90
CA ALA A 46 -10.86 -4.40 -16.21
C ALA A 46 -12.07 -5.29 -15.90
N SER A 47 -11.92 -6.60 -16.12
CA SER A 47 -12.95 -7.61 -15.89
C SER A 47 -13.11 -8.03 -14.42
N GLN A 48 -12.33 -7.46 -13.50
CA GLN A 48 -12.38 -7.86 -12.10
C GLN A 48 -13.71 -7.43 -11.49
N SER A 49 -14.51 -8.41 -11.07
CA SER A 49 -15.88 -8.18 -10.59
C SER A 49 -16.00 -7.95 -9.09
N ARG A 50 -14.94 -8.21 -8.32
CA ARG A 50 -14.82 -7.90 -6.88
C ARG A 50 -13.36 -7.66 -6.51
N LEU A 51 -13.12 -6.74 -5.59
CA LEU A 51 -11.83 -6.67 -4.89
C LEU A 51 -11.77 -7.80 -3.85
N THR A 52 -10.70 -8.57 -3.87
CA THR A 52 -10.45 -9.57 -2.82
C THR A 52 -10.13 -8.88 -1.49
N GLU A 53 -10.35 -9.55 -0.37
CA GLU A 53 -9.94 -9.04 0.96
C GLU A 53 -8.46 -8.68 1.00
N ARG A 54 -7.61 -9.45 0.31
CA ARG A 54 -6.17 -9.16 0.20
C ARG A 54 -5.90 -7.88 -0.59
N GLN A 55 -6.60 -7.64 -1.70
CA GLN A 55 -6.46 -6.39 -2.47
C GLN A 55 -6.94 -5.19 -1.65
N ASN A 56 -8.07 -5.31 -0.93
CA ASN A 56 -8.54 -4.25 -0.03
C ASN A 56 -7.52 -3.95 1.07
N TYR A 57 -6.94 -4.99 1.68
CA TYR A 57 -5.88 -4.84 2.66
C TYR A 57 -4.67 -4.08 2.08
N VAL A 58 -4.23 -4.45 0.86
CA VAL A 58 -3.09 -3.81 0.19
C VAL A 58 -3.37 -2.35 -0.11
N PHE A 59 -4.52 -2.03 -0.70
CA PHE A 59 -4.88 -0.64 -0.97
C PHE A 59 -4.86 0.17 0.32
N ASN A 60 -5.50 -0.32 1.38
CA ASN A 60 -5.50 0.34 2.67
C ASN A 60 -4.09 0.50 3.25
N GLU A 61 -3.22 -0.50 3.14
CA GLU A 61 -1.84 -0.41 3.60
C GLU A 61 -1.01 0.63 2.86
N VAL A 62 -1.18 0.74 1.54
CA VAL A 62 -0.51 1.77 0.73
C VAL A 62 -1.08 3.14 1.03
N LEU A 63 -2.40 3.29 1.08
CA LEU A 63 -3.09 4.54 1.39
C LEU A 63 -2.76 5.05 2.80
N ASN A 64 -2.60 4.16 3.79
CA ASN A 64 -2.20 4.51 5.15
C ASN A 64 -0.80 5.13 5.26
N ILE A 65 0.00 5.04 4.20
CA ILE A 65 1.30 5.73 4.11
C ILE A 65 1.09 7.22 3.81
N PHE A 66 0.04 7.55 3.08
CA PHE A 66 -0.23 8.90 2.60
C PHE A 66 -1.33 9.58 3.43
N GLY A 67 -1.42 10.90 3.29
CA GLY A 67 -2.55 11.67 3.80
C GLY A 67 -3.81 11.45 2.97
N SER A 68 -4.95 11.94 3.45
CA SER A 68 -6.22 11.89 2.72
C SER A 68 -6.20 12.70 1.41
N ASP A 69 -5.23 13.59 1.25
CA ASP A 69 -5.06 14.47 0.10
C ASP A 69 -4.37 13.80 -1.10
N ILE A 70 -3.96 12.52 -0.97
CA ILE A 70 -3.35 11.74 -2.05
C ILE A 70 -4.36 11.28 -3.12
N ALA A 71 -5.66 11.38 -2.85
CA ALA A 71 -6.72 10.92 -3.75
C ALA A 71 -6.58 11.54 -5.15
N GLU A 72 -6.22 12.82 -5.21
CA GLU A 72 -6.02 13.60 -6.45
C GLU A 72 -4.80 13.15 -7.27
N ASN A 73 -3.90 12.38 -6.68
CA ASN A 73 -2.70 11.82 -7.31
C ASN A 73 -2.88 10.35 -7.68
N ILE A 74 -4.01 9.72 -7.34
CA ILE A 74 -4.26 8.31 -7.67
C ILE A 74 -5.05 8.22 -8.99
N ILE A 75 -4.46 7.54 -9.97
CA ILE A 75 -5.10 7.20 -11.23
C ILE A 75 -5.33 5.69 -11.30
N LEU A 76 -6.56 5.30 -11.63
CA LEU A 76 -6.89 3.90 -11.91
C LEU A 76 -6.44 3.55 -13.32
N LEU A 77 -5.70 2.45 -13.44
CA LEU A 77 -5.20 1.94 -14.71
C LEU A 77 -5.76 0.52 -14.92
N PHE A 78 -6.72 0.42 -15.83
CA PHE A 78 -7.40 -0.83 -16.13
C PHE A 78 -6.70 -1.57 -17.27
N THR A 79 -6.16 -2.74 -16.96
CA THR A 79 -5.51 -3.63 -17.93
C THR A 79 -6.49 -4.66 -18.48
N PHE A 80 -6.19 -5.20 -19.67
CA PHE A 80 -7.10 -6.12 -20.38
C PHE A 80 -8.50 -5.51 -20.58
N ALA A 81 -8.54 -4.18 -20.72
CA ALA A 81 -9.77 -3.46 -20.98
C ALA A 81 -10.11 -3.55 -22.47
N ASP A 82 -11.39 -3.69 -22.74
CA ASP A 82 -11.98 -3.45 -24.06
C ASP A 82 -12.55 -2.03 -24.13
N GLU A 83 -13.35 -1.74 -25.15
CA GLU A 83 -14.00 -0.42 -25.30
C GLU A 83 -15.09 -0.16 -24.25
N SER A 84 -15.54 -1.17 -23.51
CA SER A 84 -16.58 -1.00 -22.50
C SER A 84 -16.06 -0.33 -21.22
N THR A 85 -17.01 0.06 -20.35
CA THR A 85 -16.69 0.54 -19.01
C THR A 85 -16.15 -0.63 -18.16
N PRO A 86 -14.96 -0.50 -17.55
CA PRO A 86 -14.39 -1.58 -16.74
C PRO A 86 -15.32 -1.97 -15.59
N VAL A 87 -15.64 -3.26 -15.47
CA VAL A 87 -16.42 -3.81 -14.34
C VAL A 87 -15.74 -3.48 -13.01
N ALA A 88 -14.40 -3.52 -13.01
CA ALA A 88 -13.58 -3.20 -11.86
C ALA A 88 -13.77 -1.77 -11.31
N LEU A 89 -14.24 -0.83 -12.13
CA LEU A 89 -14.54 0.53 -11.66
C LEU A 89 -15.62 0.53 -10.57
N HIS A 90 -16.63 -0.35 -10.69
CA HIS A 90 -17.66 -0.49 -9.65
C HIS A 90 -17.05 -1.01 -8.34
N CYS A 91 -16.14 -1.98 -8.42
CA CYS A 91 -15.52 -2.56 -7.23
C CYS A 91 -14.64 -1.57 -6.46
N VAL A 92 -13.93 -0.71 -7.19
CA VAL A 92 -13.10 0.34 -6.58
C VAL A 92 -13.98 1.38 -5.88
N LYS A 93 -15.11 1.76 -6.51
CA LYS A 93 -16.10 2.67 -5.92
C LYS A 93 -16.76 2.05 -4.67
N ASP A 94 -17.21 0.80 -4.75
CA ASP A 94 -17.81 0.09 -3.61
C ASP A 94 -16.82 -0.09 -2.45
N GLY A 95 -15.52 -0.26 -2.77
CA GLY A 95 -14.44 -0.32 -1.79
C GLY A 95 -14.05 1.03 -1.18
N ASN A 96 -14.67 2.14 -1.60
CA ASN A 96 -14.31 3.52 -1.21
C ASN A 96 -12.82 3.83 -1.37
N ILE A 97 -12.18 3.26 -2.40
CA ILE A 97 -10.77 3.51 -2.66
C ILE A 97 -10.64 4.92 -3.26
N PRO A 98 -9.86 5.83 -2.66
CA PRO A 98 -9.66 7.17 -3.19
C PRO A 98 -8.95 7.12 -4.55
N HIS A 99 -9.48 7.87 -5.51
CA HIS A 99 -8.95 8.01 -6.87
C HIS A 99 -9.51 9.27 -7.51
N ARG A 100 -8.85 9.78 -8.54
CA ARG A 100 -9.41 10.79 -9.45
C ARG A 100 -10.60 10.20 -10.22
N GLU A 101 -11.51 11.05 -10.69
CA GLU A 101 -12.61 10.61 -11.57
C GLU A 101 -12.10 9.98 -12.87
N LYS A 102 -10.99 10.48 -13.41
CA LYS A 102 -10.39 9.96 -14.64
C LYS A 102 -9.65 8.64 -14.37
N PHE A 103 -9.85 7.68 -15.28
CA PHE A 103 -9.15 6.41 -15.31
C PHE A 103 -8.62 6.14 -16.72
N VAL A 104 -7.58 5.31 -16.81
CA VAL A 104 -6.96 4.92 -18.08
C VAL A 104 -7.26 3.46 -18.36
N LYS A 105 -7.57 3.16 -19.62
CA LYS A 105 -7.75 1.79 -20.10
C LYS A 105 -6.58 1.41 -20.99
N ILE A 106 -6.05 0.22 -20.77
CA ILE A 106 -4.98 -0.37 -21.55
C ILE A 106 -5.44 -1.73 -22.06
N ASN A 107 -5.42 -1.87 -23.38
CA ASN A 107 -5.65 -3.14 -24.03
C ASN A 107 -4.30 -3.84 -24.26
N ASN A 108 -4.03 -4.90 -23.48
CA ASN A 108 -2.75 -5.58 -23.54
C ASN A 108 -2.50 -6.31 -24.88
N SER A 109 -3.53 -6.55 -25.71
CA SER A 109 -3.33 -7.11 -27.05
C SER A 109 -2.55 -6.17 -27.97
N ALA A 110 -2.57 -4.86 -27.70
CA ALA A 110 -1.76 -3.86 -28.37
C ALA A 110 -0.25 -4.12 -28.24
N PHE A 111 0.18 -4.77 -27.15
CA PHE A 111 1.60 -5.04 -26.84
C PHE A 111 2.02 -6.48 -27.16
N SER A 112 1.16 -7.24 -27.86
CA SER A 112 1.49 -8.60 -28.32
C SER A 112 2.56 -8.57 -29.42
N PHE A 113 3.62 -9.36 -29.25
CA PHE A 113 4.76 -9.45 -30.19
C PHE A 113 4.40 -9.90 -31.61
N ALA A 114 3.19 -10.42 -31.83
CA ALA A 114 2.69 -10.76 -33.16
C ALA A 114 2.06 -9.51 -33.80
N LEU A 115 2.88 -8.62 -34.36
CA LEU A 115 2.39 -7.45 -35.09
C LEU A 115 1.63 -7.90 -36.36
N ASN A 116 0.30 -7.83 -36.30
CA ASN A 116 -0.58 -7.80 -37.47
C ASN A 116 -1.19 -6.38 -37.57
N GLU A 117 -1.81 -6.03 -38.70
CA GLU A 117 -2.34 -4.67 -38.92
C GLU A 117 -3.29 -4.20 -37.80
N LYS A 118 -4.07 -5.10 -37.21
CA LYS A 118 -4.96 -4.80 -36.07
C LYS A 118 -4.19 -4.49 -34.79
N ASN A 119 -3.07 -5.16 -34.55
CA ASN A 119 -2.25 -4.93 -33.36
C ASN A 119 -1.48 -3.60 -33.48
N HIS A 120 -1.11 -3.18 -34.69
CA HIS A 120 -0.53 -1.85 -34.93
C HIS A 120 -1.50 -0.73 -34.58
N SER A 121 -2.76 -0.79 -35.05
CA SER A 121 -3.74 0.26 -34.73
C SER A 121 -4.04 0.35 -33.23
N LEU A 122 -4.13 -0.79 -32.55
CA LEU A 122 -4.33 -0.83 -31.09
C LEU A 122 -3.13 -0.29 -30.31
N PHE A 123 -1.91 -0.48 -30.84
CA PHE A 123 -0.69 0.08 -30.28
C PHE A 123 -0.65 1.59 -30.42
N ASP A 124 -0.96 2.13 -31.61
CA ASP A 124 -1.03 3.58 -31.83
C ASP A 124 -2.08 4.23 -30.94
N GLU A 125 -3.26 3.61 -30.82
CA GLU A 125 -4.30 4.07 -29.90
C GLU A 125 -3.84 4.05 -28.43
N SER A 126 -3.09 3.02 -28.02
CA SER A 126 -2.51 2.96 -26.68
C SER A 126 -1.48 4.06 -26.46
N LEU A 127 -0.64 4.38 -27.45
CA LEU A 127 0.30 5.49 -27.38
C LEU A 127 -0.40 6.85 -27.24
N ILE A 128 -1.48 7.08 -27.99
CA ILE A 128 -2.30 8.30 -27.87
C ILE A 128 -2.87 8.41 -26.45
N ARG A 129 -3.45 7.34 -25.92
CA ARG A 129 -3.98 7.31 -24.54
C ARG A 129 -2.90 7.58 -23.50
N PHE A 130 -1.67 7.10 -23.71
CA PHE A 130 -0.55 7.43 -22.86
C PHE A 130 -0.12 8.89 -22.99
N ALA A 131 -0.10 9.46 -24.18
CA ALA A 131 0.22 10.88 -24.39
C ALA A 131 -0.79 11.78 -23.65
N GLU A 132 -2.08 11.52 -23.81
CA GLU A 132 -3.16 12.21 -23.08
C GLU A 132 -3.02 12.05 -21.56
N LEU A 133 -2.62 10.86 -21.10
CA LEU A 133 -2.34 10.62 -19.69
C LEU A 133 -1.18 11.47 -19.18
N PHE A 134 -0.08 11.60 -19.93
CA PHE A 134 1.04 12.43 -19.51
C PHE A 134 0.67 13.93 -19.47
N GLU A 135 -0.12 14.40 -20.43
CA GLU A 135 -0.68 15.76 -20.38
C GLU A 135 -1.56 15.96 -19.14
N ASP A 136 -2.37 14.97 -18.78
CA ASP A 136 -3.18 15.01 -17.55
C ASP A 136 -2.30 14.99 -16.29
N ILE A 137 -1.22 14.20 -16.25
CA ILE A 137 -0.28 14.14 -15.13
C ILE A 137 0.37 15.50 -14.88
N ASP A 138 0.70 16.25 -15.94
CA ASP A 138 1.30 17.58 -15.84
C ASP A 138 0.36 18.60 -15.15
N THR A 139 -0.94 18.30 -15.08
CA THR A 139 -1.91 19.13 -14.33
C THR A 139 -2.04 18.76 -12.85
N ILE A 140 -1.46 17.62 -12.43
CA ILE A 140 -1.58 17.11 -11.08
C ILE A 140 -0.62 17.85 -10.16
N GLN A 141 -1.14 18.33 -9.02
CA GLN A 141 -0.29 18.94 -8.01
C GLN A 141 0.60 17.87 -7.35
N THR A 142 1.91 18.03 -7.50
CA THR A 142 2.93 17.23 -6.80
C THR A 142 2.70 17.25 -5.28
N LYS A 143 2.78 16.07 -4.66
CA LYS A 143 2.65 15.91 -3.22
C LYS A 143 3.99 15.66 -2.57
N SER A 144 4.34 16.52 -1.60
CA SER A 144 5.47 16.28 -0.72
C SER A 144 5.15 15.14 0.26
N LEU A 145 6.10 14.22 0.38
CA LEU A 145 6.05 13.10 1.33
C LEU A 145 6.69 13.45 2.67
N GLN A 146 6.99 14.72 2.95
CA GLN A 146 7.60 15.12 4.21
C GLN A 146 6.76 14.71 5.42
N LEU A 147 5.47 15.07 5.43
CA LEU A 147 4.55 14.70 6.52
C LEU A 147 4.40 13.17 6.61
N THR A 148 4.32 12.48 5.48
CA THR A 148 4.34 11.01 5.43
C THR A 148 5.57 10.44 6.14
N ARG A 149 6.76 10.98 5.86
CA ARG A 149 8.02 10.54 6.47
C ARG A 149 8.05 10.81 7.98
N GLU A 150 7.59 11.97 8.41
CA GLU A 150 7.49 12.32 9.83
C GLU A 150 6.52 11.37 10.57
N VAL A 151 5.35 11.10 9.99
CA VAL A 151 4.35 10.17 10.53
C VAL A 151 4.90 8.74 10.60
N LEU A 152 5.57 8.27 9.54
CA LEU A 152 6.19 6.93 9.53
C LEU A 152 7.28 6.81 10.61
N THR A 153 8.14 7.81 10.72
CA THR A 153 9.20 7.87 11.75
C THR A 153 8.62 7.85 13.15
N TYR A 154 7.59 8.68 13.41
CA TYR A 154 6.88 8.72 14.67
C TYR A 154 6.24 7.37 15.02
N ARG A 155 5.53 6.75 14.06
CA ARG A 155 4.92 5.42 14.24
C ARG A 155 5.97 4.35 14.57
N ASN A 156 7.15 4.40 13.95
CA ASN A 156 8.24 3.47 14.25
C ASN A 156 8.77 3.66 15.68
N ASN A 157 8.99 4.92 16.09
CA ASN A 157 9.40 5.25 17.45
C ASN A 157 8.36 4.81 18.49
N LEU A 158 7.07 5.00 18.20
CA LEU A 158 5.98 4.54 19.07
C LEU A 158 5.98 3.02 19.23
N LYS A 159 6.18 2.25 18.14
CA LYS A 159 6.30 0.79 18.20
C LYS A 159 7.46 0.34 19.10
N LEU A 160 8.62 0.99 19.00
CA LEU A 160 9.76 0.72 19.87
C LEU A 160 9.45 1.01 21.35
N THR A 161 8.80 2.13 21.63
CA THR A 161 8.37 2.51 22.97
C THR A 161 7.38 1.49 23.56
N VAL A 162 6.35 1.09 22.80
CA VAL A 162 5.39 0.07 23.24
C VAL A 162 6.07 -1.27 23.54
N LYS A 163 7.01 -1.69 22.68
CA LYS A 163 7.80 -2.91 22.91
C LYS A 163 8.62 -2.83 24.21
N ASN A 164 9.22 -1.67 24.48
CA ASN A 164 9.98 -1.43 25.71
C ASN A 164 9.09 -1.42 26.96
N VAL A 165 7.91 -0.80 26.90
CA VAL A 165 6.92 -0.81 27.99
C VAL A 165 6.47 -2.23 28.29
N LYS A 166 6.13 -3.01 27.25
CA LYS A 166 5.72 -4.42 27.40
C LYS A 166 6.81 -5.26 28.08
N ARG A 167 8.09 -5.04 27.72
CA ARG A 167 9.23 -5.70 28.37
C ARG A 167 9.32 -5.35 29.85
N LYS A 168 9.32 -4.06 30.21
CA LYS A 168 9.38 -3.60 31.61
C LYS A 168 8.22 -4.16 32.45
N LEU A 169 7.02 -4.23 31.88
CA LEU A 169 5.86 -4.81 32.55
C LEU A 169 6.07 -6.29 32.88
N ASN A 170 6.58 -7.08 31.92
CA ASN A 170 6.87 -8.50 32.13
C ASN A 170 7.95 -8.71 33.20
N ASP A 171 9.01 -7.89 33.17
CA ASP A 171 10.09 -7.94 34.17
C ASP A 171 9.54 -7.63 35.57
N GLY A 172 8.70 -6.60 35.70
CA GLY A 172 8.03 -6.24 36.95
C GLY A 172 7.09 -7.33 37.47
N LEU A 173 6.35 -7.99 36.58
CA LEU A 173 5.46 -9.10 36.94
C LEU A 173 6.24 -10.28 37.52
N LEU A 174 7.40 -10.61 36.93
CA LEU A 174 8.27 -11.69 37.42
C LEU A 174 8.82 -11.40 38.82
N VAL A 175 9.24 -10.14 39.07
CA VAL A 175 9.67 -9.70 40.40
C VAL A 175 8.52 -9.80 41.41
N TYR A 176 7.33 -9.35 41.03
CA TYR A 176 6.13 -9.43 41.88
C TYR A 176 5.79 -10.88 42.26
N GLU A 177 5.79 -11.81 41.31
CA GLU A 177 5.54 -13.23 41.59
C GLU A 177 6.58 -13.82 42.53
N THR A 178 7.85 -13.44 42.35
CA THR A 178 8.95 -13.90 43.21
C THR A 178 8.79 -13.39 44.64
N LEU A 179 8.48 -12.11 44.82
CA LEU A 179 8.23 -11.53 46.14
C LEU A 179 7.01 -12.16 46.81
N LYS A 180 5.91 -12.36 46.08
CA LYS A 180 4.71 -13.03 46.58
C LYS A 180 4.99 -14.44 47.08
N LYS A 181 5.84 -15.22 46.37
CA LYS A 181 6.27 -16.55 46.81
C LYS A 181 7.12 -16.49 48.08
N ARG A 182 8.05 -15.54 48.17
CA ARG A 182 8.91 -15.36 49.36
C ARG A 182 8.12 -14.93 50.59
N ILE A 183 7.19 -13.98 50.45
CA ILE A 183 6.32 -13.53 51.54
C ILE A 183 5.51 -14.71 52.08
N LYS A 184 4.85 -15.49 51.20
CA LYS A 184 4.12 -16.69 51.62
C LYS A 184 5.00 -17.72 52.34
N TYR A 185 6.25 -17.88 51.89
CA TYR A 185 7.20 -18.78 52.56
C TYR A 185 7.51 -18.29 53.98
N ILE A 186 7.80 -16.99 54.15
CA ILE A 186 8.09 -16.40 55.46
C ILE A 186 6.88 -16.51 56.38
N GLU A 187 5.67 -16.18 55.90
CA GLU A 187 4.43 -16.29 56.67
C GLU A 187 4.18 -17.72 57.18
N LYS A 188 4.52 -18.74 56.36
CA LYS A 188 4.35 -20.15 56.73
C LYS A 188 5.32 -20.63 57.83
N HIS A 189 6.53 -20.08 57.90
CA HIS A 189 7.57 -20.52 58.85
C HIS A 189 7.78 -19.50 59.98
N LYS A 190 6.83 -18.59 60.18
CA LYS A 190 6.95 -17.50 61.17
C LYS A 190 7.08 -18.01 62.61
N ASP A 191 6.47 -19.15 62.92
CA ASP A 191 6.46 -19.74 64.26
C ASP A 191 7.66 -20.69 64.50
N GLU A 192 8.49 -20.93 63.48
CA GLU A 192 9.71 -21.75 63.55
C GLU A 192 11.00 -20.91 63.66
N ILE A 193 10.87 -19.58 63.63
CA ILE A 193 11.95 -18.58 63.73
C ILE A 193 11.80 -17.83 65.06
#